data_AF-A0A3B0X606-F1
#
_entry.id   AF-A0A3B0X606-F1
#
_cell.length_a   1.000
_cell.length_b   1.000
_cell.length_c   1.000
_cell.angle_alpha   90.00
_cell.angle_beta   90.00
_cell.angle_gamma   90.00
#
_symmetry.space_group_name_H-M   'P 1'
#
loop_
_entity.id
_entity.type
_entity.pdbx_description
1 polymer ?
#
loop_
_entity_poly.entity_id
_entity_poly.type
_entity_poly.pdbx_seq_one_letter_code
_entity_poly.pdbx_strand_id
1 'polypeptide(L)'
;MSTHLTDQRFDQYKLPESLLQGLNQAGFQQCTPIQADSLPISLGGRDVAGEAQTGTGKTIAFLVAVYNKLLTEPAPEHRKPNQPRALILAPTRELAIQIHKDAKLIGKNTGLKLALIYGGTDYDQQKQSIADGVDILIGTPGRLIDFFKQHIYNLKMVQSLVLDEADRMFDLGFINDIRYLIRRCPEPTQRLSMLFSATLSFRVQELAYELMNAPKHIKIKSENRTADKIEERVYYPANDEKIPLLIGLIQKEKPTRSIVFVNTKRVADNINAWLTGNDMPPAILSGDVPQKKRQSLLKQFQDGESTILVATDVAARGLHIPEVSHVFNFDLPQMAEDYVHRIGRTARAGASGTAISFACEDYAHYLPEIEEYITHSIPNESVSSELLVELKPKAKVERYGGQNNRHGHRQGNRSGNRNQQGSRHHNRNSSQHKQHNPHQAKKASSDG
;
A
#
# COMPACT_ATOMS: atom_id res chain seq x y z
N MET A 1 -6.44 10.61 30.20
CA MET A 1 -5.07 11.01 29.80
C MET A 1 -4.63 10.08 28.70
N SER A 2 -4.34 10.59 27.50
CA SER A 2 -4.04 9.74 26.33
C SER A 2 -2.70 9.03 26.49
N THR A 3 -2.73 7.71 26.60
CA THR A 3 -1.59 6.83 26.88
C THR A 3 -0.52 6.74 25.77
N HIS A 4 -0.57 7.61 24.76
CA HIS A 4 0.27 7.54 23.54
C HIS A 4 1.21 8.73 23.35
N LEU A 5 1.14 9.75 24.21
CA LEU A 5 1.95 10.97 24.14
C LEU A 5 2.92 11.04 25.31
N THR A 6 4.12 11.58 25.07
CA THR A 6 5.13 11.86 26.09
C THR A 6 5.00 13.30 26.58
N ASP A 7 5.69 13.63 27.67
CA ASP A 7 5.76 15.01 28.16
C ASP A 7 6.63 15.92 27.27
N GLN A 8 7.35 15.34 26.30
CA GLN A 8 8.21 16.08 25.39
C GLN A 8 7.40 16.81 24.33
N ARG A 9 7.64 18.12 24.18
CA ARG A 9 6.88 18.97 23.26
C ARG A 9 7.70 19.35 22.04
N PHE A 10 7.02 19.60 20.92
CA PHE A 10 7.68 20.02 19.69
C PHE A 10 8.36 21.39 19.79
N ASP A 11 7.79 22.30 20.59
CA ASP A 11 8.31 23.65 20.82
C ASP A 11 9.59 23.68 21.68
N GLN A 12 9.97 22.56 22.31
CA GLN A 12 11.25 22.42 23.00
C GLN A 12 12.42 22.17 22.04
N TYR A 13 12.12 21.75 20.80
CA TYR A 13 13.13 21.64 19.74
C TYR A 13 13.32 22.98 19.04
N LYS A 14 14.55 23.28 18.61
CA LYS A 14 14.88 24.49 17.83
C LYS A 14 14.44 24.36 16.36
N LEU A 15 13.13 24.21 16.14
CA LEU A 15 12.54 24.07 14.81
C LEU A 15 12.33 25.43 14.13
N PRO A 16 12.38 25.49 12.78
CA PRO A 16 11.97 26.67 12.03
C PRO A 16 10.55 27.11 12.38
N GLU A 17 10.34 28.42 12.51
CA GLU A 17 9.05 28.98 12.96
C GLU A 17 7.88 28.57 12.05
N SER A 18 8.10 28.57 10.74
CA SER A 18 7.08 28.16 9.76
C SER A 18 6.62 26.70 9.93
N LEU A 19 7.53 25.80 10.33
CA LEU A 19 7.22 24.40 10.63
C LEU A 19 6.47 24.29 11.96
N LEU A 20 6.94 25.00 12.99
CA LEU A 20 6.30 25.00 14.31
C LEU A 20 4.85 25.53 14.24
N GLN A 21 4.61 26.58 13.46
CA GLN A 21 3.26 27.08 13.19
C GLN A 21 2.38 26.01 12.53
N GLY A 22 2.90 25.27 11.56
CA GLY A 22 2.17 24.18 10.90
C GLY A 22 1.83 23.02 11.86
N LEU A 23 2.77 22.63 12.72
CA LEU A 23 2.54 21.62 13.76
C LEU A 23 1.44 22.05 14.75
N ASN A 24 1.51 23.30 15.23
CA ASN A 24 0.51 23.85 16.15
C ASN A 24 -0.89 23.92 15.52
N GLN A 25 -0.99 24.37 14.27
CA GLN A 25 -2.26 24.40 13.52
C GLN A 25 -2.86 23.01 13.31
N ALA A 26 -2.00 21.99 13.17
CA ALA A 26 -2.40 20.60 13.05
C ALA A 26 -2.70 19.92 14.40
N GLY A 27 -2.50 20.62 15.52
CA GLY A 27 -2.74 20.10 16.88
C GLY A 27 -1.60 19.24 17.44
N PHE A 28 -0.43 19.21 16.80
CA PHE A 28 0.73 18.45 17.29
C PHE A 28 1.52 19.27 18.32
N GLN A 29 1.18 19.12 19.60
CA GLN A 29 1.88 19.79 20.70
C GLN A 29 2.91 18.89 21.39
N GLN A 30 2.52 17.66 21.69
CA GLN A 30 3.33 16.65 22.38
C GLN A 30 3.79 15.56 21.41
N CYS A 31 4.96 15.00 21.68
CA CYS A 31 5.56 13.94 20.89
C CYS A 31 4.97 12.57 21.27
N THR A 32 4.87 11.67 20.30
CA THR A 32 4.78 10.24 20.59
C THR A 32 6.16 9.68 20.99
N PRO A 33 6.25 8.48 21.59
CA PRO A 33 7.55 7.89 21.97
C PRO A 33 8.56 7.82 20.81
N ILE A 34 8.13 7.38 19.62
CA ILE A 34 9.02 7.34 18.44
C ILE A 34 9.51 8.74 18.04
N GLN A 35 8.67 9.77 18.18
CA GLN A 35 9.05 11.15 17.88
C GLN A 35 10.05 11.66 18.92
N ALA A 36 9.77 11.46 20.21
CA ALA A 36 10.62 11.88 21.31
C ALA A 36 12.04 11.28 21.22
N ASP A 37 12.14 10.00 20.84
CA ASP A 37 13.43 9.31 20.73
C ASP A 37 14.16 9.65 19.43
N SER A 38 13.44 9.80 18.30
CA SER A 38 14.07 9.97 16.98
C SER A 38 14.41 11.41 16.60
N LEU A 39 13.63 12.39 17.05
CA LEU A 39 13.83 13.79 16.69
C LEU A 39 15.15 14.36 17.22
N PRO A 40 15.58 14.14 18.48
CA PRO A 40 16.87 14.63 18.96
C PRO A 40 18.06 14.17 18.11
N ILE A 41 17.97 12.97 17.52
CA ILE A 41 19.03 12.38 16.69
C ILE A 41 18.98 12.94 15.27
N SER A 42 17.80 12.86 14.64
CA SER A 42 17.61 13.26 13.24
C SER A 42 17.70 14.77 13.03
N LEU A 43 17.21 15.58 13.97
CA LEU A 43 17.40 17.04 13.95
C LEU A 43 18.87 17.45 14.12
N GLY A 44 19.67 16.60 14.77
CA GLY A 44 21.12 16.73 14.84
C GLY A 44 21.87 16.25 13.59
N GLY A 45 21.15 15.87 12.52
CA GLY A 45 21.72 15.44 11.24
C GLY A 45 22.26 14.01 11.23
N ARG A 46 21.95 13.19 12.23
CA ARG A 46 22.35 11.77 12.27
C ARG A 46 21.24 10.86 11.75
N ASP A 47 21.64 9.82 11.03
CA ASP A 47 20.74 8.83 10.46
C ASP A 47 19.98 8.04 11.53
N VAL A 48 18.74 7.65 11.23
CA VAL A 48 17.85 6.92 12.15
C VAL A 48 17.25 5.70 11.46
N ALA A 49 17.36 4.55 12.12
CA ALA A 49 16.59 3.34 11.80
C ALA A 49 15.58 3.08 12.93
N GLY A 50 14.32 3.42 12.70
CA GLY A 50 13.23 3.36 13.67
C GLY A 50 12.33 2.12 13.50
N GLU A 51 12.22 1.32 14.55
CA GLU A 51 11.23 0.25 14.70
C GLU A 51 10.06 0.76 15.55
N ALA A 52 8.88 0.87 14.92
CA ALA A 52 7.63 1.12 15.63
C ALA A 52 6.43 0.69 14.79
N GLN A 53 5.32 0.32 15.43
CA GLN A 53 4.09 -0.09 14.75
C GLN A 53 3.44 1.07 13.97
N THR A 54 2.58 0.76 13.00
CA THR A 54 1.78 1.79 12.29
C THR A 54 0.90 2.55 13.28
N GLY A 55 0.71 3.86 13.07
CA GLY A 55 -0.11 4.70 13.95
C GLY A 55 0.62 5.24 15.19
N THR A 56 1.91 4.94 15.37
CA THR A 56 2.74 5.47 16.47
C THR A 56 3.32 6.86 16.20
N GLY A 57 3.01 7.48 15.05
CA GLY A 57 3.49 8.82 14.71
C GLY A 57 4.81 8.88 13.91
N LYS A 58 5.25 7.76 13.32
CA LYS A 58 6.44 7.68 12.45
C LYS A 58 6.47 8.73 11.34
N THR A 59 5.33 8.93 10.67
CA THR A 59 5.19 9.88 9.56
C THR A 59 5.54 11.31 9.97
N ILE A 60 4.99 11.79 11.09
CA ILE A 60 5.31 13.12 11.59
C ILE A 60 6.78 13.20 12.04
N ALA A 61 7.33 12.15 12.63
CA ALA A 61 8.74 12.13 13.06
C ALA A 61 9.71 12.43 11.89
N PHE A 62 9.62 11.68 10.79
CA PHE A 62 10.52 11.92 9.66
C PHE A 62 10.16 13.18 8.87
N LEU A 63 8.88 13.56 8.78
CA LEU A 63 8.50 14.79 8.08
C LEU A 63 9.06 16.02 8.79
N VAL A 64 9.01 16.06 10.12
CA VAL A 64 9.62 17.15 10.90
C VAL A 64 11.13 17.22 10.67
N ALA A 65 11.82 16.07 10.66
CA ALA A 65 13.25 16.03 10.35
C ALA A 65 13.58 16.49 8.92
N VAL A 66 12.80 16.06 7.92
CA VAL A 66 12.92 16.49 6.52
C VAL A 66 12.72 18.01 6.41
N TYR A 67 11.62 18.54 6.95
CA TYR A 67 11.33 19.97 6.89
C TYR A 67 12.41 20.79 7.60
N ASN A 68 12.85 20.37 8.78
CA ASN A 68 13.93 21.02 9.50
C ASN A 68 15.19 21.08 8.64
N LYS A 69 15.65 19.94 8.11
CA LYS A 69 16.83 19.85 7.22
C LYS A 69 16.71 20.81 6.03
N LEU A 70 15.56 20.83 5.36
CA LEU A 70 15.38 21.65 4.15
C LEU A 70 15.24 23.15 4.43
N LEU A 71 14.78 23.53 5.62
CA LEU A 71 14.60 24.92 6.02
C LEU A 71 15.83 25.53 6.68
N THR A 72 16.66 24.71 7.35
CA THR A 72 17.90 25.18 7.99
C THR A 72 19.10 25.11 7.06
N GLU A 73 19.08 24.22 6.07
CA GLU A 73 20.12 24.14 5.06
C GLU A 73 19.65 24.77 3.74
N PRO A 74 20.49 25.56 3.06
CA PRO A 74 20.14 26.08 1.74
C PRO A 74 20.02 24.94 0.72
N ALA A 75 19.28 25.21 -0.36
CA ALA A 75 19.29 24.33 -1.51
C ALA A 75 20.70 24.28 -2.13
N PRO A 76 21.16 23.11 -2.62
CA PRO A 76 22.45 23.01 -3.30
C PRO A 76 22.57 24.00 -4.47
N GLU A 77 23.77 24.53 -4.69
CA GLU A 77 24.05 25.42 -5.82
C GLU A 77 23.75 24.73 -7.15
N HIS A 78 23.26 25.49 -8.13
CA HIS A 78 22.86 25.01 -9.46
C HIS A 78 21.72 23.97 -9.50
N ARG A 79 20.99 23.79 -8.39
CA ARG A 79 19.79 22.97 -8.36
C ARG A 79 18.76 23.46 -9.38
N LYS A 80 18.25 22.54 -10.20
CA LYS A 80 17.13 22.80 -11.12
C LYS A 80 15.78 22.60 -10.41
N PRO A 81 14.69 23.25 -10.85
CA PRO A 81 13.36 23.11 -10.23
C PRO A 81 12.88 21.66 -10.13
N ASN A 82 13.20 20.82 -11.12
CA ASN A 82 12.81 19.41 -11.17
C ASN A 82 13.75 18.48 -10.39
N GLN A 83 14.61 19.00 -9.50
CA GLN A 83 15.52 18.20 -8.69
C GLN A 83 15.06 18.25 -7.23
N PRO A 84 14.43 17.21 -6.68
CA PRO A 84 14.01 17.21 -5.29
C PRO A 84 15.20 17.29 -4.33
N ARG A 85 14.97 17.95 -3.19
CA ARG A 85 15.88 17.98 -2.03
C ARG A 85 15.57 16.89 -1.02
N ALA A 86 14.34 16.38 -1.00
CA ALA A 86 14.00 15.20 -0.22
C ALA A 86 13.27 14.16 -1.07
N LEU A 87 13.60 12.88 -0.84
CA LEU A 87 12.94 11.73 -1.44
C LEU A 87 12.33 10.87 -0.33
N ILE A 88 11.02 10.65 -0.39
CA ILE A 88 10.30 9.77 0.54
C ILE A 88 9.70 8.61 -0.25
N LEU A 89 10.19 7.40 0.02
CA LEU A 89 9.68 6.18 -0.58
C LEU A 89 8.63 5.55 0.33
N ALA A 90 7.50 5.16 -0.27
CA ALA A 90 6.47 4.37 0.39
C ALA A 90 6.15 3.12 -0.47
N PRO A 91 5.91 1.95 0.14
CA PRO A 91 5.60 0.69 -0.57
C PRO A 91 4.31 0.75 -1.38
N THR A 92 3.32 1.54 -0.94
CA THR A 92 1.99 1.57 -1.57
C THR A 92 1.55 2.99 -1.89
N ARG A 93 0.62 3.08 -2.84
CA ARG A 93 0.07 4.36 -3.28
C ARG A 93 -0.67 5.05 -2.15
N GLU A 94 -1.38 4.27 -1.36
CA GLU A 94 -2.23 4.73 -0.28
C GLU A 94 -1.41 5.30 0.86
N LEU A 95 -0.29 4.67 1.22
CA LEU A 95 0.65 5.23 2.17
C LEU A 95 1.33 6.50 1.62
N ALA A 96 1.76 6.51 0.35
CA ALA A 96 2.31 7.71 -0.28
C ALA A 96 1.33 8.90 -0.23
N ILE A 97 0.04 8.66 -0.49
CA ILE A 97 -1.03 9.67 -0.39
C ILE A 97 -1.17 10.17 1.06
N GLN A 98 -1.13 9.29 2.05
CA GLN A 98 -1.22 9.67 3.47
C GLN A 98 -0.03 10.55 3.88
N ILE A 99 1.20 10.11 3.59
CA ILE A 99 2.41 10.89 3.87
C ILE A 99 2.33 12.26 3.21
N HIS A 100 1.87 12.35 1.95
CA HIS A 100 1.73 13.62 1.27
C HIS A 100 0.65 14.52 1.87
N LYS A 101 -0.46 13.97 2.39
CA LYS A 101 -1.47 14.74 3.13
C LYS A 101 -0.88 15.31 4.42
N ASP A 102 -0.16 14.50 5.18
CA ASP A 102 0.48 14.93 6.44
C ASP A 102 1.59 15.95 6.17
N ALA A 103 2.37 15.75 5.11
CA ALA A 103 3.38 16.71 4.66
C ALA A 103 2.76 18.06 4.30
N LYS A 104 1.63 18.07 3.58
CA LYS A 104 0.89 19.30 3.29
C LYS A 104 0.35 19.98 4.55
N LEU A 105 -0.14 19.18 5.49
CA LEU A 105 -0.73 19.68 6.73
C LEU A 105 0.30 20.45 7.57
N ILE A 106 1.45 19.84 7.86
CA ILE A 106 2.47 20.47 8.72
C ILE A 106 3.37 21.45 7.95
N GLY A 107 3.48 21.30 6.63
CA GLY A 107 4.33 22.12 5.77
C GLY A 107 3.67 23.37 5.19
N LYS A 108 2.40 23.64 5.53
CA LYS A 108 1.57 24.67 4.89
C LYS A 108 2.23 26.06 4.81
N ASN A 109 3.02 26.44 5.82
CA ASN A 109 3.63 27.76 5.94
C ASN A 109 5.11 27.80 5.49
N THR A 110 5.64 26.69 4.97
CA THR A 110 7.09 26.55 4.67
C THR A 110 7.50 27.06 3.28
N GLY A 111 6.54 27.19 2.36
CA GLY A 111 6.80 27.53 0.95
C GLY A 111 7.43 26.41 0.11
N LEU A 112 7.71 25.25 0.70
CA LEU A 112 8.29 24.11 -0.01
C LEU A 112 7.25 23.41 -0.89
N LYS A 113 7.66 23.04 -2.10
CA LYS A 113 6.81 22.37 -3.09
C LYS A 113 6.85 20.86 -2.92
N LEU A 114 5.68 20.24 -2.91
CA LEU A 114 5.49 18.80 -2.77
C LEU A 114 5.02 18.18 -4.08
N ALA A 115 5.59 17.05 -4.47
CA ALA A 115 5.05 16.22 -5.56
C ALA A 115 4.79 14.80 -5.07
N LEU A 116 3.65 14.23 -5.50
CA LEU A 116 3.21 12.90 -5.14
C LEU A 116 3.11 12.03 -6.40
N ILE A 117 3.90 10.95 -6.44
CA ILE A 117 4.14 10.16 -7.64
C ILE A 117 3.86 8.68 -7.38
N TYR A 118 2.89 8.10 -8.09
CA TYR A 118 2.52 6.70 -7.95
C TYR A 118 1.81 6.15 -9.19
N GLY A 119 1.85 4.83 -9.36
CA GLY A 119 1.27 4.15 -10.52
C GLY A 119 -0.26 4.25 -10.67
N GLY A 120 -0.80 3.93 -11.83
CA GLY A 120 -2.22 3.62 -12.02
C GLY A 120 -3.18 4.78 -12.28
N THR A 121 -2.79 6.04 -12.11
CA THR A 121 -3.58 7.21 -12.55
C THR A 121 -2.71 8.41 -12.95
N ASP A 122 -3.33 9.38 -13.61
CA ASP A 122 -2.93 10.80 -13.75
C ASP A 122 -1.46 11.03 -14.12
N TYR A 123 -1.00 10.32 -15.15
CA TYR A 123 0.40 10.30 -15.59
C TYR A 123 0.94 11.69 -15.92
N ASP A 124 0.26 12.42 -16.80
CA ASP A 124 0.71 13.74 -17.28
C ASP A 124 0.64 14.80 -16.17
N GLN A 125 -0.37 14.73 -15.31
CA GLN A 125 -0.50 15.63 -14.17
C GLN A 125 0.64 15.44 -13.16
N GLN A 126 1.01 14.19 -12.88
CA GLN A 126 2.17 13.87 -12.04
C GLN A 126 3.46 14.42 -12.66
N LYS A 127 3.65 14.26 -13.98
CA LYS A 127 4.82 14.79 -14.69
C LYS A 127 4.88 16.32 -14.63
N GLN A 128 3.75 16.99 -14.85
CA GLN A 128 3.64 18.44 -14.76
C GLN A 128 3.98 18.95 -13.35
N SER A 129 3.52 18.26 -12.30
CA SER A 129 3.81 18.67 -10.92
C SER A 129 5.31 18.72 -10.58
N ILE A 130 6.12 17.88 -11.24
CA ILE A 130 7.59 17.90 -11.10
C ILE A 130 8.20 19.05 -11.92
N ALA A 131 7.67 19.28 -13.13
CA ALA A 131 8.13 20.35 -14.02
C ALA A 131 7.91 21.74 -13.41
N ASP A 132 6.81 21.94 -12.68
CA ASP A 132 6.48 23.18 -11.95
C ASP A 132 7.41 23.44 -10.74
N GLY A 133 8.27 22.46 -10.42
CA GLY A 133 9.26 22.50 -9.36
C GLY A 133 8.87 21.65 -8.16
N VAL A 134 9.84 20.92 -7.60
CA VAL A 134 9.62 19.99 -6.48
C VAL A 134 10.76 20.06 -5.47
N ASP A 135 10.45 20.29 -4.19
CA ASP A 135 11.38 20.21 -3.07
C ASP A 135 11.34 18.85 -2.39
N ILE A 136 10.14 18.32 -2.14
CA ILE A 136 9.94 17.02 -1.50
C ILE A 136 9.16 16.13 -2.46
N LEU A 137 9.80 15.04 -2.89
CA LEU A 137 9.22 14.04 -3.79
C LEU A 137 8.81 12.82 -2.97
N ILE A 138 7.51 12.51 -2.99
CA ILE A 138 6.91 11.39 -2.26
C ILE A 138 6.38 10.40 -3.29
N GLY A 139 6.70 9.12 -3.18
CA GLY A 139 6.16 8.17 -4.15
C GLY A 139 6.50 6.70 -3.97
N THR A 140 5.94 5.89 -4.87
CA THR A 140 6.18 4.44 -4.93
C THR A 140 7.36 4.12 -5.87
N PRO A 141 8.23 3.15 -5.54
CA PRO A 141 9.47 2.88 -6.28
C PRO A 141 9.30 2.74 -7.79
N GLY A 142 8.35 1.92 -8.26
CA GLY A 142 8.17 1.66 -9.69
C GLY A 142 7.89 2.91 -10.54
N ARG A 143 6.97 3.79 -10.09
CA ARG A 143 6.65 5.03 -10.84
C ARG A 143 7.78 6.06 -10.74
N LEU A 144 8.46 6.13 -9.60
CA LEU A 144 9.64 6.97 -9.46
C LEU A 144 10.74 6.55 -10.45
N ILE A 145 11.03 5.25 -10.54
CA ILE A 145 12.00 4.73 -11.51
C ILE A 145 11.60 5.02 -12.96
N ASP A 146 10.33 4.84 -13.30
CA ASP A 146 9.82 5.18 -14.64
C ASP A 146 10.13 6.65 -14.99
N PHE A 147 9.72 7.58 -14.12
CA PHE A 147 9.95 9.01 -14.34
C PHE A 147 11.44 9.39 -14.33
N PHE A 148 12.24 8.73 -13.50
CA PHE A 148 13.68 8.92 -13.47
C PHE A 148 14.34 8.45 -14.78
N LYS A 149 13.97 7.28 -15.30
CA LYS A 149 14.48 6.73 -16.56
C LYS A 149 14.13 7.61 -17.76
N GLN A 150 13.03 8.35 -17.68
CA GLN A 150 12.63 9.34 -18.67
C GLN A 150 13.27 10.72 -18.48
N HIS A 151 14.18 10.85 -17.51
CA HIS A 151 14.88 12.09 -17.18
C HIS A 151 13.95 13.24 -16.78
N ILE A 152 12.76 12.94 -16.23
CA ILE A 152 11.80 13.95 -15.74
C ILE A 152 12.38 14.70 -14.53
N TYR A 153 13.14 13.99 -13.69
CA TYR A 153 13.87 14.54 -12.56
C TYR A 153 15.23 13.85 -12.41
N ASN A 154 16.07 14.36 -11.51
CA ASN A 154 17.24 13.63 -11.02
C ASN A 154 17.37 13.75 -9.50
N LEU A 155 18.16 12.87 -8.89
CA LEU A 155 18.26 12.74 -7.44
C LEU A 155 19.56 13.30 -6.85
N LYS A 156 20.37 14.00 -7.66
CA LYS A 156 21.71 14.47 -7.23
C LYS A 156 21.68 15.58 -6.18
N MET A 157 20.54 16.22 -5.96
CA MET A 157 20.39 17.33 -4.99
C MET A 157 19.66 16.91 -3.72
N VAL A 158 19.47 15.60 -3.51
CA VAL A 158 18.78 15.06 -2.33
C VAL A 158 19.64 15.24 -1.07
N GLN A 159 19.13 16.04 -0.13
CA GLN A 159 19.68 16.24 1.22
C GLN A 159 19.02 15.33 2.27
N SER A 160 17.84 14.79 1.98
CA SER A 160 17.17 13.85 2.87
C SER A 160 16.47 12.70 2.14
N LEU A 161 16.67 11.48 2.62
CA LEU A 161 16.11 10.25 2.08
C LEU A 161 15.31 9.53 3.17
N VAL A 162 14.08 9.14 2.88
CA VAL A 162 13.23 8.39 3.81
C VAL A 162 12.71 7.11 3.16
N LEU A 163 12.81 5.99 3.88
CA LEU A 163 12.14 4.73 3.58
C LEU A 163 11.09 4.46 4.66
N ASP A 164 9.81 4.55 4.33
CA ASP A 164 8.71 4.24 5.27
C ASP A 164 8.06 2.89 4.97
N GLU A 165 7.78 2.10 5.99
CA GLU A 165 7.41 0.67 5.90
C GLU A 165 8.42 -0.13 5.06
N ALA A 166 9.70 -0.09 5.46
CA ALA A 166 10.81 -0.72 4.73
C ALA A 166 10.68 -2.26 4.65
N ASP A 167 10.29 -2.92 5.74
CA ASP A 167 9.91 -4.35 5.75
C ASP A 167 8.92 -4.68 4.63
N ARG A 168 7.89 -3.85 4.50
CA ARG A 168 6.86 -4.04 3.48
C ARG A 168 7.36 -3.85 2.06
N MET A 169 8.33 -2.98 1.85
CA MET A 169 8.95 -2.86 0.53
C MET A 169 9.74 -4.13 0.16
N PHE A 170 10.31 -4.84 1.15
CA PHE A 170 10.89 -6.17 0.90
C PHE A 170 9.83 -7.19 0.50
N ASP A 171 8.71 -7.27 1.23
CA ASP A 171 7.63 -8.23 0.94
C ASP A 171 7.04 -8.04 -0.45
N LEU A 172 7.04 -6.81 -0.96
CA LEU A 172 6.57 -6.46 -2.30
C LEU A 172 7.65 -6.60 -3.38
N GLY A 173 8.86 -7.01 -3.02
CA GLY A 173 9.97 -7.23 -3.96
C GLY A 173 10.66 -5.95 -4.45
N PHE A 174 10.44 -4.80 -3.81
CA PHE A 174 11.01 -3.52 -4.23
C PHE A 174 12.48 -3.32 -3.84
N ILE A 175 13.15 -4.31 -3.24
CA ILE A 175 14.55 -4.19 -2.79
C ILE A 175 15.51 -3.70 -3.90
N ASN A 176 15.39 -4.27 -5.10
CA ASN A 176 16.22 -3.88 -6.23
C ASN A 176 15.90 -2.46 -6.72
N ASP A 177 14.62 -2.07 -6.66
CA ASP A 177 14.16 -0.74 -7.04
C ASP A 177 14.64 0.33 -6.05
N ILE A 178 14.63 0.03 -4.75
CA ILE A 178 15.18 0.89 -3.69
C ILE A 178 16.67 1.10 -3.93
N ARG A 179 17.44 0.01 -4.07
CA ARG A 179 18.88 0.07 -4.36
C ARG A 179 19.16 0.87 -5.62
N TYR A 180 18.35 0.69 -6.66
CA TYR A 180 18.46 1.45 -7.89
C TYR A 180 18.34 2.95 -7.61
N LEU A 181 17.27 3.41 -6.94
CA LEU A 181 17.06 4.84 -6.69
C LEU A 181 18.14 5.44 -5.79
N ILE A 182 18.55 4.74 -4.73
CA ILE A 182 19.47 5.30 -3.73
C ILE A 182 20.89 5.45 -4.27
N ARG A 183 21.34 4.54 -5.14
CA ARG A 183 22.63 4.69 -5.86
C ARG A 183 22.69 5.92 -6.77
N ARG A 184 21.58 6.65 -6.95
CA ARG A 184 21.49 7.89 -7.74
C ARG A 184 21.34 9.15 -6.87
N CYS A 185 21.25 8.98 -5.55
CA CYS A 185 21.32 10.06 -4.56
C CYS A 185 22.81 10.36 -4.22
N PRO A 186 23.12 11.53 -3.61
CA PRO A 186 24.44 11.80 -3.01
C PRO A 186 24.82 10.73 -1.99
N GLU A 187 26.10 10.51 -1.69
CA GLU A 187 26.54 9.45 -0.77
C GLU A 187 25.90 9.53 0.63
N PRO A 188 25.77 8.42 1.38
CA PRO A 188 25.15 8.42 2.72
C PRO A 188 25.73 9.46 3.68
N THR A 189 27.01 9.82 3.56
CA THR A 189 27.68 10.83 4.39
C THR A 189 27.26 12.26 4.09
N GLN A 190 26.57 12.51 2.97
CA GLN A 190 26.19 13.84 2.49
C GLN A 190 24.70 14.14 2.63
N ARG A 191 23.91 13.18 3.12
CA ARG A 191 22.44 13.27 3.23
C ARG A 191 21.99 12.73 4.58
N LEU A 192 20.84 13.20 5.06
CA LEU A 192 20.15 12.60 6.19
C LEU A 192 19.30 11.43 5.69
N SER A 193 19.62 10.21 6.08
CA SER A 193 18.83 9.02 5.76
C SER A 193 18.02 8.56 6.97
N MET A 194 16.76 8.23 6.73
CA MET A 194 15.85 7.71 7.75
C MET A 194 15.13 6.48 7.23
N LEU A 195 15.09 5.43 8.03
CA LEU A 195 14.38 4.19 7.73
C LEU A 195 13.38 3.95 8.86
N PHE A 196 12.12 3.72 8.52
CA PHE A 196 11.05 3.42 9.45
C PHE A 196 10.36 2.12 9.05
N SER A 197 10.20 1.22 10.01
CA SER A 197 9.69 -0.14 9.76
C SER A 197 8.85 -0.61 10.95
N ALA A 198 7.92 -1.54 10.73
CA ALA A 198 7.25 -2.19 11.85
C ALA A 198 8.19 -3.19 12.53
N THR A 199 9.05 -3.83 11.72
CA THR A 199 10.09 -4.76 12.18
C THR A 199 11.46 -4.38 11.62
N LEU A 200 12.52 -4.48 12.43
CA LEU A 200 13.89 -4.43 11.94
C LEU A 200 14.43 -5.86 11.79
N SER A 201 13.82 -6.63 10.89
CA SER A 201 14.32 -7.95 10.52
C SER A 201 15.76 -7.86 9.98
N PHE A 202 16.48 -8.99 9.96
CA PHE A 202 17.86 -9.02 9.46
C PHE A 202 18.01 -8.37 8.08
N ARG A 203 17.05 -8.59 7.17
CA ARG A 203 17.01 -8.00 5.83
C ARG A 203 16.88 -6.48 5.86
N VAL A 204 16.03 -5.94 6.75
CA VAL A 204 15.85 -4.49 6.91
C VAL A 204 17.08 -3.86 7.56
N GLN A 205 17.73 -4.56 8.50
CA GLN A 205 18.99 -4.12 9.10
C GLN A 205 20.13 -4.10 8.09
N GLU A 206 20.23 -5.12 7.22
CA GLU A 206 21.17 -5.15 6.11
C GLU A 206 20.95 -3.94 5.18
N LEU A 207 19.69 -3.62 4.88
CA LEU A 207 19.34 -2.45 4.08
C LEU A 207 19.81 -1.13 4.74
N ALA A 208 19.58 -0.99 6.04
CA ALA A 208 20.03 0.17 6.81
C ALA A 208 21.56 0.28 6.78
N TYR A 209 22.26 -0.84 6.98
CA TYR A 209 23.72 -0.89 6.95
C TYR A 209 24.30 -0.54 5.57
N GLU A 210 23.68 -1.02 4.49
CA GLU A 210 24.13 -0.74 3.11
C GLU A 210 23.91 0.73 2.71
N LEU A 211 22.84 1.37 3.20
CA LEU A 211 22.33 2.61 2.61
C LEU A 211 22.39 3.83 3.53
N MET A 212 22.84 3.69 4.77
CA MET A 212 22.85 4.76 5.77
C MET A 212 24.25 4.95 6.36
N ASN A 213 24.50 6.11 6.95
CA ASN A 213 25.76 6.44 7.60
C ASN A 213 25.66 6.21 9.11
N ALA A 214 26.06 5.02 9.57
CA ALA A 214 26.07 4.63 10.98
C ALA A 214 24.75 4.99 11.72
N PRO A 215 23.59 4.47 11.26
CA PRO A 215 22.29 4.90 11.76
C PRO A 215 22.11 4.53 13.23
N LYS A 216 21.47 5.43 14.00
CA LYS A 216 21.03 5.08 15.35
C LYS A 216 19.77 4.23 15.26
N HIS A 217 19.86 3.02 15.81
CA HIS A 217 18.71 2.14 15.95
C HIS A 217 17.85 2.59 17.12
N ILE A 218 16.57 2.82 16.85
CA ILE A 218 15.56 3.18 17.84
C ILE A 218 14.49 2.12 17.78
N LYS A 219 14.26 1.44 18.90
CA LYS A 219 13.22 0.43 19.03
C LYS A 219 12.25 0.90 20.09
N ILE A 220 11.09 1.37 19.64
CA ILE A 220 9.99 1.63 20.55
C ILE A 220 9.40 0.27 20.87
N LYS A 221 9.67 -0.21 22.08
CA LYS A 221 8.92 -1.35 22.61
C LYS A 221 7.46 -0.96 22.54
N SER A 222 6.63 -1.73 21.84
CA SER A 222 5.22 -1.68 22.17
C SER A 222 5.17 -2.04 23.65
N GLU A 223 4.69 -1.14 24.50
CA GLU A 223 4.04 -1.66 25.70
C GLU A 223 3.08 -2.72 25.17
N ASN A 224 3.20 -3.97 25.61
CA ASN A 224 2.50 -5.15 25.07
C ASN A 224 0.95 -5.03 25.03
N ARG A 225 0.41 -3.85 25.36
CA ARG A 225 -0.98 -3.52 25.56
C ARG A 225 -1.81 -3.37 24.28
N THR A 226 -1.25 -3.46 23.08
CA THR A 226 -2.09 -3.53 21.86
C THR A 226 -2.48 -4.97 21.54
N ALA A 227 -1.54 -5.93 21.65
CA ALA A 227 -1.86 -7.35 21.55
C ALA A 227 -2.74 -7.79 22.73
N ASP A 228 -2.44 -7.33 23.96
CA ASP A 228 -3.28 -7.63 25.15
C ASP A 228 -4.72 -7.06 25.05
N LYS A 229 -4.99 -6.17 24.08
CA LYS A 229 -6.32 -5.57 23.85
C LYS A 229 -7.07 -6.17 22.66
N ILE A 230 -6.44 -7.08 21.93
CA ILE A 230 -7.10 -7.83 20.88
C ILE A 230 -7.55 -9.14 21.49
N GLU A 231 -8.86 -9.35 21.50
CA GLU A 231 -9.41 -10.66 21.81
C GLU A 231 -9.24 -11.55 20.58
N GLU A 232 -8.36 -12.54 20.69
CA GLU A 232 -8.05 -13.47 19.61
C GLU A 232 -8.85 -14.77 19.81
N ARG A 233 -9.48 -15.27 18.74
CA ARG A 233 -10.19 -16.56 18.75
C ARG A 233 -9.90 -17.33 17.47
N VAL A 234 -9.71 -18.64 17.56
CA VAL A 234 -9.56 -19.53 16.40
C VAL A 234 -10.68 -20.56 16.32
N TYR A 235 -11.24 -20.73 15.13
CA TYR A 235 -12.19 -21.79 14.80
C TYR A 235 -11.55 -22.76 13.80
N TYR A 236 -11.94 -24.03 13.85
CA TYR A 236 -11.47 -25.08 12.94
C TYR A 236 -12.61 -25.59 12.03
N PRO A 237 -13.13 -24.76 11.11
CA PRO A 237 -14.19 -25.17 10.19
C PRO A 237 -13.65 -26.04 9.04
N ALA A 238 -14.48 -26.92 8.51
CA ALA A 238 -14.28 -27.46 7.18
C ALA A 238 -14.38 -26.34 6.12
N ASN A 239 -13.79 -26.56 4.94
CA ASN A 239 -13.70 -25.52 3.90
C ASN A 239 -15.08 -25.01 3.43
N ASP A 240 -16.09 -25.87 3.40
CA ASP A 240 -17.48 -25.55 3.05
C ASP A 240 -18.26 -24.87 4.19
N GLU A 241 -17.86 -25.07 5.44
CA GLU A 241 -18.43 -24.42 6.63
C GLU A 241 -18.00 -22.96 6.81
N LYS A 242 -16.90 -22.53 6.17
CA LYS A 242 -16.33 -21.19 6.39
C LYS A 242 -17.29 -20.05 6.05
N ILE A 243 -18.07 -20.16 4.98
CA ILE A 243 -19.00 -19.09 4.56
C ILE A 243 -20.19 -19.00 5.51
N PRO A 244 -20.91 -20.10 5.83
CA PRO A 244 -21.91 -20.11 6.90
C PRO A 244 -21.37 -19.53 8.21
N LEU A 245 -20.20 -19.99 8.66
CA LEU A 245 -19.57 -19.53 9.89
C LEU A 245 -19.26 -18.04 9.87
N LEU A 246 -18.70 -17.50 8.77
CA LEU A 246 -18.42 -16.07 8.63
C LEU A 246 -19.70 -15.24 8.80
N ILE A 247 -20.77 -15.62 8.10
CA ILE A 247 -22.04 -14.89 8.14
C ILE A 247 -22.66 -15.00 9.53
N GLY A 248 -22.67 -16.19 10.14
CA GLY A 248 -23.18 -16.40 11.49
C GLY A 248 -22.42 -15.57 12.53
N LEU A 249 -21.09 -15.51 12.44
CA LEU A 249 -20.28 -14.69 13.33
C LEU A 249 -20.54 -13.19 13.14
N ILE A 250 -20.66 -12.70 11.89
CA ILE A 250 -20.99 -11.28 11.66
C ILE A 250 -22.38 -10.95 12.22
N GLN A 251 -23.36 -11.85 12.08
CA GLN A 251 -24.71 -11.66 12.63
C GLN A 251 -24.74 -11.69 14.16
N LYS A 252 -23.94 -12.57 14.78
CA LYS A 252 -23.83 -12.71 16.24
C LYS A 252 -23.10 -11.53 16.87
N GLU A 253 -21.90 -11.23 16.39
CA GLU A 253 -21.01 -10.21 16.97
C GLU A 253 -21.43 -8.78 16.60
N LYS A 254 -22.15 -8.60 15.48
CA LYS A 254 -22.62 -7.30 14.97
C LYS A 254 -21.51 -6.23 14.96
N PRO A 255 -20.40 -6.47 14.23
CA PRO A 255 -19.27 -5.55 14.19
C PRO A 255 -19.71 -4.18 13.68
N THR A 256 -19.24 -3.10 14.32
CA THR A 256 -19.46 -1.74 13.82
C THR A 256 -18.74 -1.50 12.48
N ARG A 257 -17.51 -2.01 12.39
CA ARG A 257 -16.73 -2.14 11.16
C ARG A 257 -15.88 -3.41 11.23
N SER A 258 -15.80 -4.15 10.12
CA SER A 258 -15.00 -5.37 10.02
C SER A 258 -14.17 -5.45 8.74
N ILE A 259 -13.04 -6.15 8.84
CA ILE A 259 -12.22 -6.53 7.69
C ILE A 259 -12.16 -8.05 7.60
N VAL A 260 -12.44 -8.61 6.43
CA VAL A 260 -12.31 -10.04 6.11
C VAL A 260 -11.10 -10.22 5.21
N PHE A 261 -10.05 -10.84 5.77
CA PHE A 261 -8.81 -11.14 5.07
C PHE A 261 -8.84 -12.49 4.38
N VAL A 262 -8.40 -12.51 3.13
CA VAL A 262 -8.35 -13.70 2.27
C VAL A 262 -7.03 -13.76 1.51
N ASN A 263 -6.58 -14.96 1.16
CA ASN A 263 -5.28 -15.14 0.52
C ASN A 263 -5.31 -14.86 -0.99
N THR A 264 -6.48 -15.04 -1.63
CA THR A 264 -6.60 -14.89 -3.09
C THR A 264 -7.76 -14.00 -3.51
N LYS A 265 -7.59 -13.31 -4.65
CA LYS A 265 -8.68 -12.53 -5.26
C LYS A 265 -9.93 -13.37 -5.54
N ARG A 266 -9.75 -14.61 -6.01
CA ARG A 266 -10.88 -15.52 -6.33
C ARG A 266 -11.76 -15.75 -5.12
N VAL A 267 -11.14 -15.93 -3.95
CA VAL A 267 -11.85 -16.08 -2.68
C VAL A 267 -12.54 -14.77 -2.28
N ALA A 268 -11.89 -13.61 -2.46
CA ALA A 268 -12.50 -12.30 -2.25
C ALA A 268 -13.78 -12.10 -3.07
N ASP A 269 -13.73 -12.41 -4.37
CA ASP A 269 -14.88 -12.31 -5.28
C ASP A 269 -16.02 -13.28 -4.87
N ASN A 270 -15.67 -14.47 -4.38
CA ASN A 270 -16.65 -15.46 -3.91
C ASN A 270 -17.35 -15.01 -2.64
N ILE A 271 -16.59 -14.53 -1.63
CA ILE A 271 -17.15 -14.02 -0.38
C ILE A 271 -18.05 -12.83 -0.65
N ASN A 272 -17.64 -11.92 -1.55
CA ASN A 272 -18.48 -10.81 -1.95
C ASN A 272 -19.84 -11.25 -2.53
N ALA A 273 -19.86 -12.27 -3.39
CA ALA A 273 -21.09 -12.80 -3.94
C ALA A 273 -22.01 -13.41 -2.85
N TRP A 274 -21.42 -14.12 -1.88
CA TRP A 274 -22.17 -14.69 -0.76
C TRP A 274 -22.70 -13.64 0.20
N LEU A 275 -21.85 -12.72 0.66
CA LEU A 275 -22.24 -11.63 1.55
C LEU A 275 -23.32 -10.74 0.91
N THR A 276 -23.17 -10.38 -0.37
CA THR A 276 -24.20 -9.61 -1.10
C THR A 276 -25.51 -10.38 -1.23
N GLY A 277 -25.47 -11.69 -1.51
CA GLY A 277 -26.68 -12.53 -1.59
C GLY A 277 -27.38 -12.72 -0.23
N ASN A 278 -26.67 -12.47 0.87
CA ASN A 278 -27.15 -12.58 2.24
C ASN A 278 -27.32 -11.19 2.89
N ASP A 279 -27.63 -10.16 2.09
CA ASP A 279 -27.98 -8.81 2.53
C ASP A 279 -26.88 -8.05 3.32
N MET A 280 -25.61 -8.41 3.11
CA MET A 280 -24.43 -7.83 3.76
C MET A 280 -23.38 -7.36 2.73
N PRO A 281 -23.70 -6.46 1.79
CA PRO A 281 -22.81 -6.11 0.68
C PRO A 281 -21.48 -5.51 1.18
N PRO A 282 -20.32 -6.15 0.88
CA PRO A 282 -19.03 -5.65 1.32
C PRO A 282 -18.40 -4.70 0.30
N ALA A 283 -17.48 -3.85 0.76
CA ALA A 283 -16.48 -3.24 -0.10
C ALA A 283 -15.38 -4.27 -0.41
N ILE A 284 -14.94 -4.38 -1.67
CA ILE A 284 -13.86 -5.29 -2.07
C ILE A 284 -12.60 -4.51 -2.39
N LEU A 285 -11.48 -4.92 -1.81
CA LEU A 285 -10.16 -4.44 -2.19
C LEU A 285 -9.29 -5.62 -2.65
N SER A 286 -9.07 -5.70 -3.95
CA SER A 286 -8.17 -6.68 -4.58
C SER A 286 -7.34 -6.00 -5.67
N GLY A 287 -6.33 -6.71 -6.20
CA GLY A 287 -5.41 -6.16 -7.20
C GLY A 287 -6.05 -5.67 -8.50
N ASP A 288 -7.21 -6.21 -8.86
CA ASP A 288 -7.89 -5.89 -10.14
C ASP A 288 -8.93 -4.76 -10.01
N VAL A 289 -9.13 -4.22 -8.80
CA VAL A 289 -10.01 -3.07 -8.60
C VAL A 289 -9.29 -1.82 -9.13
N PRO A 290 -9.85 -1.11 -10.14
CA PRO A 290 -9.24 0.11 -10.66
C PRO A 290 -9.03 1.16 -9.57
N GLN A 291 -7.92 1.91 -9.63
CA GLN A 291 -7.50 2.81 -8.54
C GLN A 291 -8.58 3.83 -8.12
N LYS A 292 -9.27 4.47 -9.07
CA LYS A 292 -10.35 5.42 -8.76
C LYS A 292 -11.49 4.76 -7.99
N LYS A 293 -11.86 3.53 -8.38
CA LYS A 293 -12.89 2.75 -7.68
C LYS A 293 -12.39 2.29 -6.31
N ARG A 294 -11.12 1.89 -6.21
CA ARG A 294 -10.46 1.53 -4.94
C ARG A 294 -10.52 2.67 -3.93
N GLN A 295 -10.19 3.89 -4.34
CA GLN A 295 -10.28 5.10 -3.52
C GLN A 295 -11.72 5.39 -3.09
N SER A 296 -12.68 5.23 -4.00
CA SER A 296 -14.11 5.37 -3.68
C SER A 296 -14.55 4.35 -2.65
N LEU A 297 -14.24 3.07 -2.82
CA LEU A 297 -14.61 1.98 -1.89
C LEU A 297 -13.98 2.18 -0.51
N LEU A 298 -12.71 2.60 -0.47
CA LEU A 298 -12.03 2.96 0.78
C LEU A 298 -12.71 4.11 1.49
N LYS A 299 -13.08 5.15 0.75
CA LYS A 299 -13.81 6.30 1.31
C LYS A 299 -15.16 5.86 1.87
N GLN A 300 -15.92 5.07 1.12
CA GLN A 300 -17.22 4.53 1.58
C GLN A 300 -17.08 3.71 2.87
N PHE A 301 -16.02 2.90 2.97
CA PHE A 301 -15.73 2.16 4.19
C PHE A 301 -15.33 3.08 5.36
N GLN A 302 -14.50 4.09 5.11
CA GLN A 302 -14.09 5.08 6.12
C GLN A 302 -15.26 5.93 6.62
N ASP A 303 -16.16 6.33 5.72
CA ASP A 303 -17.34 7.14 6.01
C ASP A 303 -18.46 6.31 6.67
N GLY A 304 -18.31 4.98 6.75
CA GLY A 304 -19.27 4.06 7.37
C GLY A 304 -20.44 3.64 6.47
N GLU A 305 -20.42 4.00 5.18
CA GLU A 305 -21.42 3.55 4.20
C GLU A 305 -21.36 2.03 3.97
N SER A 306 -20.17 1.44 4.11
CA SER A 306 -19.98 -0.01 4.13
C SER A 306 -19.28 -0.41 5.43
N THR A 307 -19.86 -1.37 6.13
CA THR A 307 -19.36 -1.85 7.42
C THR A 307 -18.44 -3.06 7.28
N ILE A 308 -18.40 -3.71 6.11
CA ILE A 308 -17.59 -4.90 5.85
C ILE A 308 -16.64 -4.64 4.68
N LEU A 309 -15.36 -4.88 4.90
CA LEU A 309 -14.33 -4.81 3.86
C LEU A 309 -13.70 -6.17 3.63
N VAL A 310 -13.79 -6.71 2.40
CA VAL A 310 -13.09 -7.94 2.00
C VAL A 310 -11.81 -7.55 1.28
N ALA A 311 -10.66 -8.02 1.78
CA ALA A 311 -9.36 -7.63 1.23
C ALA A 311 -8.35 -8.77 1.20
N THR A 312 -7.48 -8.76 0.19
CA THR A 312 -6.23 -9.53 0.23
C THR A 312 -5.14 -8.76 0.95
N ASP A 313 -4.10 -9.44 1.46
CA ASP A 313 -2.97 -8.77 2.11
C ASP A 313 -2.42 -7.65 1.25
N VAL A 314 -2.06 -7.98 0.00
CA VAL A 314 -1.51 -7.04 -1.00
C VAL A 314 -2.39 -5.79 -1.16
N ALA A 315 -3.71 -5.95 -1.13
CA ALA A 315 -4.64 -4.83 -1.29
C ALA A 315 -4.90 -4.07 0.02
N ALA A 316 -4.70 -4.69 1.17
CA ALA A 316 -4.87 -4.06 2.49
C ALA A 316 -3.59 -3.36 3.01
N ARG A 317 -2.41 -3.84 2.58
CA ARG A 317 -1.40 -3.03 1.89
C ARG A 317 -1.25 -1.52 2.25
N GLY A 318 -0.83 -1.07 3.44
CA GLY A 318 -0.54 0.37 3.70
C GLY A 318 -1.76 1.29 3.81
N LEU A 319 -2.93 0.71 4.09
CA LEU A 319 -4.15 1.47 4.35
C LEU A 319 -4.22 1.93 5.81
N HIS A 320 -4.39 3.23 6.04
CA HIS A 320 -4.83 3.74 7.33
C HIS A 320 -6.35 3.64 7.38
N ILE A 321 -6.84 2.62 8.08
CA ILE A 321 -8.26 2.36 8.28
C ILE A 321 -8.56 2.66 9.76
N PRO A 322 -9.29 3.73 10.07
CA PRO A 322 -9.67 4.05 11.44
C PRO A 322 -10.80 3.14 11.92
N GLU A 323 -10.74 2.75 13.20
CA GLU A 323 -11.88 2.19 13.96
C GLU A 323 -12.45 0.86 13.41
N VAL A 324 -11.59 -0.09 13.04
CA VAL A 324 -12.04 -1.47 12.81
C VAL A 324 -12.32 -2.11 14.16
N SER A 325 -13.51 -2.66 14.35
CA SER A 325 -13.87 -3.42 15.56
C SER A 325 -13.42 -4.88 15.46
N HIS A 326 -13.62 -5.49 14.29
CA HIS A 326 -13.40 -6.92 14.08
C HIS A 326 -12.50 -7.19 12.88
N VAL A 327 -11.55 -8.09 13.05
CA VAL A 327 -10.75 -8.66 11.96
C VAL A 327 -11.13 -10.12 11.83
N PHE A 328 -11.52 -10.55 10.64
CA PHE A 328 -11.77 -11.94 10.31
C PHE A 328 -10.63 -12.43 9.41
N ASN A 329 -9.76 -13.28 9.91
CA ASN A 329 -8.82 -14.04 9.09
C ASN A 329 -9.56 -15.24 8.48
N PHE A 330 -10.31 -14.98 7.41
CA PHE A 330 -11.05 -16.03 6.72
C PHE A 330 -10.10 -17.10 6.19
N ASP A 331 -8.96 -16.70 5.63
CA ASP A 331 -7.83 -17.59 5.37
C ASP A 331 -6.68 -17.21 6.31
N LEU A 332 -5.99 -18.15 6.96
CA LEU A 332 -4.76 -17.81 7.69
C LEU A 332 -3.66 -17.34 6.72
N PRO A 333 -2.84 -16.34 7.08
CA PRO A 333 -1.73 -15.90 6.25
C PRO A 333 -0.64 -16.97 6.17
N GLN A 334 0.12 -16.96 5.07
CA GLN A 334 1.24 -17.89 4.89
C GLN A 334 2.51 -17.48 5.67
N MET A 335 2.61 -16.20 6.04
CA MET A 335 3.72 -15.65 6.82
C MET A 335 3.18 -15.15 8.16
N ALA A 336 3.87 -15.47 9.24
CA ALA A 336 3.43 -15.12 10.60
C ALA A 336 3.38 -13.60 10.82
N GLU A 337 4.28 -12.84 10.18
CA GLU A 337 4.31 -11.38 10.23
C GLU A 337 3.02 -10.76 9.68
N ASP A 338 2.45 -11.36 8.63
CA ASP A 338 1.19 -10.89 8.04
C ASP A 338 0.02 -11.05 9.02
N TYR A 339 0.05 -12.06 9.89
CA TYR A 339 -0.98 -12.23 10.93
C TYR A 339 -1.03 -11.00 11.85
N VAL A 340 0.12 -10.57 12.37
CA VAL A 340 0.22 -9.37 13.22
C VAL A 340 -0.22 -8.12 12.47
N HIS A 341 0.10 -8.01 11.17
CA HIS A 341 -0.35 -6.90 10.34
C HIS A 341 -1.85 -6.86 10.09
N ARG A 342 -2.51 -8.02 10.04
CA ARG A 342 -3.96 -8.16 9.88
C ARG A 342 -4.68 -7.81 11.16
N ILE A 343 -4.30 -8.41 12.30
CA ILE A 343 -4.97 -8.14 13.57
C ILE A 343 -4.69 -6.72 14.06
N GLY A 344 -3.52 -6.14 13.74
CA GLY A 344 -3.20 -4.72 13.99
C GLY A 344 -4.03 -3.72 13.16
N ARG A 345 -5.03 -4.16 12.39
CA ARG A 345 -6.07 -3.30 11.82
C ARG A 345 -7.12 -2.91 12.84
N THR A 346 -7.34 -3.73 13.88
CA THR A 346 -8.20 -3.41 15.03
C THR A 346 -7.37 -2.86 16.22
N ALA A 347 -8.03 -2.54 17.33
CA ALA A 347 -7.44 -2.08 18.59
C ALA A 347 -6.48 -0.87 18.50
N ARG A 348 -6.68 0.01 17.49
CA ARG A 348 -5.87 1.22 17.32
C ARG A 348 -6.27 2.32 18.30
N ALA A 349 -5.33 3.20 18.64
CA ALA A 349 -5.52 4.37 19.51
C ALA A 349 -6.07 4.06 20.92
N GLY A 350 -5.87 2.83 21.41
CA GLY A 350 -6.22 2.43 22.78
C GLY A 350 -7.59 1.74 22.94
N ALA A 351 -8.37 1.60 21.87
CA ALA A 351 -9.59 0.78 21.84
C ALA A 351 -9.27 -0.74 21.93
N SER A 352 -10.22 -1.54 22.38
CA SER A 352 -10.17 -3.01 22.25
C SER A 352 -10.65 -3.43 20.86
N GLY A 353 -10.28 -4.65 20.47
CA GLY A 353 -10.64 -5.21 19.17
C GLY A 353 -10.78 -6.73 19.25
N THR A 354 -11.43 -7.33 18.25
CA THR A 354 -11.55 -8.79 18.16
C THR A 354 -10.94 -9.28 16.86
N ALA A 355 -10.12 -10.32 16.93
CA ALA A 355 -9.55 -11.01 15.79
C ALA A 355 -10.02 -12.48 15.79
N ILE A 356 -10.80 -12.86 14.78
CA ILE A 356 -11.33 -14.20 14.63
C ILE A 356 -10.67 -14.86 13.43
N SER A 357 -10.08 -16.03 13.63
CA SER A 357 -9.30 -16.74 12.62
C SER A 357 -9.89 -18.10 12.30
N PHE A 358 -9.88 -18.49 11.03
CA PHE A 358 -10.32 -19.81 10.58
C PHE A 358 -9.12 -20.67 10.17
N ALA A 359 -8.82 -21.68 10.99
CA ALA A 359 -7.83 -22.71 10.71
C ALA A 359 -8.51 -23.89 10.00
N CYS A 360 -8.80 -23.72 8.70
CA CYS A 360 -9.41 -24.76 7.86
C CYS A 360 -8.36 -25.74 7.30
N GLU A 361 -8.82 -26.78 6.60
CA GLU A 361 -7.99 -27.84 5.99
C GLU A 361 -6.81 -27.30 5.16
N ASP A 362 -7.03 -26.19 4.43
CA ASP A 362 -6.05 -25.62 3.51
C ASP A 362 -4.96 -24.80 4.20
N TYR A 363 -5.22 -24.27 5.40
CA TYR A 363 -4.40 -23.21 6.01
C TYR A 363 -4.05 -23.44 7.50
N ALA A 364 -4.60 -24.48 8.14
CA ALA A 364 -4.33 -24.78 9.55
C ALA A 364 -2.84 -25.05 9.83
N HIS A 365 -2.06 -25.50 8.84
CA HIS A 365 -0.63 -25.77 9.01
C HIS A 365 0.23 -24.51 9.21
N TYR A 366 -0.30 -23.31 8.93
CA TYR A 366 0.38 -22.04 9.23
C TYR A 366 0.20 -21.60 10.69
N LEU A 367 -0.77 -22.16 11.42
CA LEU A 367 -1.07 -21.76 12.80
C LEU A 367 0.13 -21.90 13.75
N PRO A 368 0.91 -23.00 13.74
CA PRO A 368 2.05 -23.14 14.65
C PRO A 368 3.11 -22.04 14.49
N GLU A 369 3.48 -21.69 13.25
CA GLU A 369 4.45 -20.61 12.98
C GLU A 369 3.90 -19.26 13.42
N ILE A 370 2.58 -19.04 13.29
CA ILE A 370 1.91 -17.83 13.78
C ILE A 370 1.98 -17.76 15.31
N GLU A 371 1.61 -18.83 16.02
CA GLU A 371 1.62 -18.88 17.49
C GLU A 371 3.04 -18.73 18.06
N GLU A 372 4.03 -19.34 17.41
CA GLU A 372 5.45 -19.15 17.75
C GLU A 372 5.87 -17.68 17.63
N TYR A 373 5.48 -17.03 16.53
CA TYR A 373 5.82 -15.63 16.28
C TYR A 373 5.14 -14.66 17.25
N ILE A 374 3.85 -14.87 17.57
CA ILE A 374 3.11 -14.04 18.53
C ILE A 374 3.37 -14.43 19.99
N THR A 375 4.15 -15.48 20.22
CA THR A 375 4.61 -15.96 21.53
C THR A 375 3.51 -16.43 22.49
N HIS A 376 2.32 -16.77 21.96
CA HIS A 376 1.21 -17.33 22.72
C HIS A 376 0.28 -18.14 21.79
N SER A 377 -0.47 -19.10 22.36
CA SER A 377 -1.48 -19.85 21.60
C SER A 377 -2.80 -19.10 21.54
N ILE A 378 -3.49 -19.20 20.40
CA ILE A 378 -4.77 -18.55 20.18
C ILE A 378 -5.87 -19.41 20.81
N PRO A 379 -6.72 -18.85 21.71
CA PRO A 379 -7.85 -19.59 22.28
C PRO A 379 -8.78 -20.14 21.20
N ASN A 380 -9.12 -21.43 21.30
CA ASN A 380 -10.02 -22.07 20.36
C ASN A 380 -11.49 -21.95 20.76
N GLU A 381 -12.35 -21.89 19.76
CA GLU A 381 -13.81 -21.90 19.91
C GLU A 381 -14.41 -23.00 19.04
N SER A 382 -15.47 -23.63 19.55
CA SER A 382 -16.17 -24.70 18.82
C SER A 382 -17.07 -24.11 17.74
N VAL A 383 -17.05 -24.72 16.55
CA VAL A 383 -18.05 -24.45 15.50
C VAL A 383 -19.37 -25.08 15.94
N SER A 384 -20.29 -24.28 16.48
CA SER A 384 -21.63 -24.75 16.85
C SER A 384 -22.56 -24.71 15.64
N SER A 385 -23.56 -25.59 15.62
CA SER A 385 -24.60 -25.60 14.58
C SER A 385 -25.36 -24.28 14.48
N GLU A 386 -25.50 -23.54 15.59
CA GLU A 386 -26.12 -22.21 15.63
C GLU A 386 -25.33 -21.14 14.86
N LEU A 387 -24.00 -21.31 14.74
CA LEU A 387 -23.15 -20.41 13.97
C LEU A 387 -23.14 -20.75 12.47
N LEU A 388 -23.52 -21.98 12.10
CA LEU A 388 -23.60 -22.43 10.71
C LEU A 388 -24.97 -22.08 10.12
N VAL A 389 -25.16 -20.80 9.83
CA VAL A 389 -26.43 -20.27 9.32
C VAL A 389 -26.78 -20.79 7.93
N GLU A 390 -28.09 -21.00 7.69
CA GLU A 390 -28.59 -21.34 6.37
C GLU A 390 -28.43 -20.16 5.42
N LEU A 391 -27.76 -20.39 4.29
CA LEU A 391 -27.38 -19.33 3.36
C LEU A 391 -28.43 -19.09 2.28
N LYS A 392 -28.75 -17.83 2.03
CA LYS A 392 -29.40 -17.40 0.79
C LYS A 392 -28.44 -17.59 -0.39
N PRO A 393 -28.95 -17.90 -1.60
CA PRO A 393 -28.11 -18.07 -2.78
C PRO A 393 -27.22 -16.86 -3.05
N LYS A 394 -25.96 -17.13 -3.44
CA LYS A 394 -25.01 -16.07 -3.81
C LYS A 394 -25.56 -15.15 -4.91
N ALA A 395 -25.30 -13.85 -4.79
CA ALA A 395 -25.67 -12.87 -5.79
C ALA A 395 -24.83 -13.00 -7.07
N LYS A 396 -25.39 -12.60 -8.22
CA LYS A 396 -24.62 -12.41 -9.46
C LYS A 396 -23.91 -11.06 -9.39
N VAL A 397 -22.66 -11.04 -8.93
CA VAL A 397 -21.87 -9.80 -8.86
C VAL A 397 -20.93 -9.68 -10.05
N GLU A 398 -20.79 -8.47 -10.59
CA GLU A 398 -19.82 -8.18 -11.65
C GLU A 398 -18.39 -8.38 -11.12
N ARG A 399 -17.60 -9.21 -11.81
CA ARG A 399 -16.20 -9.43 -11.47
C ARG A 399 -15.33 -8.35 -12.09
N TYR A 400 -14.52 -7.68 -11.26
CA TYR A 400 -13.52 -6.75 -11.76
C TYR A 400 -12.44 -7.51 -12.57
N GLY A 401 -12.12 -7.05 -13.77
CA GLY A 401 -11.05 -7.60 -14.61
C GLY A 401 -11.42 -8.80 -15.50
N GLY A 402 -12.70 -9.19 -15.58
CA GLY A 402 -13.14 -10.21 -16.53
C GLY A 402 -13.18 -9.67 -17.96
N GLN A 403 -12.24 -10.08 -18.81
CA GLN A 403 -12.35 -9.86 -20.26
C GLN A 403 -13.67 -10.45 -20.76
N ASN A 404 -14.47 -9.57 -21.37
CA ASN A 404 -15.79 -9.86 -21.88
C ASN A 404 -15.67 -10.68 -23.17
N ASN A 405 -15.33 -11.97 -23.07
CA ASN A 405 -15.38 -12.89 -24.19
C ASN A 405 -16.82 -13.38 -24.40
N ARG A 406 -17.74 -12.45 -24.69
CA ARG A 406 -19.03 -12.76 -25.31
C ARG A 406 -18.91 -12.49 -26.80
N HIS A 407 -18.34 -13.46 -27.51
CA HIS A 407 -18.60 -13.60 -28.93
C HIS A 407 -20.10 -13.76 -29.12
N GLY A 408 -20.73 -12.75 -29.72
CA GLY A 408 -22.15 -12.75 -30.04
C GLY A 408 -22.47 -13.87 -31.03
N HIS A 409 -23.08 -14.93 -30.55
CA HIS A 409 -23.88 -15.81 -31.39
C HIS A 409 -25.15 -15.06 -31.79
N ARG A 410 -25.04 -14.28 -32.87
CA ARG A 410 -26.18 -13.78 -33.63
C ARG A 410 -26.89 -14.99 -34.21
N GLN A 411 -27.95 -15.44 -33.54
CA GLN A 411 -28.94 -16.35 -34.10
C GLN A 411 -29.58 -15.66 -35.31
N GLY A 412 -29.15 -16.06 -36.50
CA GLY A 412 -29.73 -15.65 -37.76
C GLY A 412 -31.11 -16.26 -37.90
N ASN A 413 -32.12 -15.42 -37.69
CA ASN A 413 -33.52 -15.72 -37.92
C ASN A 413 -33.73 -15.99 -39.43
N ARG A 414 -33.98 -17.26 -39.79
CA ARG A 414 -34.26 -17.67 -41.17
C ARG A 414 -35.77 -17.58 -41.40
N SER A 415 -36.23 -16.51 -42.03
CA SER A 415 -37.57 -16.44 -42.61
C SER A 415 -37.59 -15.57 -43.86
N GLY A 416 -38.05 -16.17 -44.96
CA GLY A 416 -38.94 -15.50 -45.91
C GLY A 416 -38.38 -14.58 -47.00
N ASN A 417 -38.11 -15.19 -48.16
CA ASN A 417 -38.76 -14.87 -49.44
C ASN A 417 -38.21 -13.75 -50.37
N ARG A 418 -38.21 -14.11 -51.68
CA ARG A 418 -38.24 -13.30 -52.92
C ARG A 418 -37.01 -12.50 -53.38
N ASN A 419 -36.33 -13.02 -54.42
CA ASN A 419 -36.36 -12.50 -55.81
C ASN A 419 -35.45 -13.38 -56.69
N GLN A 420 -35.96 -14.04 -57.74
CA GLN A 420 -36.15 -13.54 -59.12
C GLN A 420 -34.87 -13.11 -59.83
N GLN A 421 -34.58 -13.83 -60.94
CA GLN A 421 -33.81 -13.44 -62.13
C GLN A 421 -32.31 -13.15 -61.88
N GLY A 422 -31.34 -13.74 -62.57
CA GLY A 422 -31.29 -14.25 -63.94
C GLY A 422 -30.02 -13.67 -64.57
N SER A 423 -29.24 -14.51 -65.25
CA SER A 423 -28.15 -14.13 -66.19
C SER A 423 -26.86 -13.58 -65.54
N ARG A 424 -25.64 -13.79 -66.03
CA ARG A 424 -24.96 -14.66 -67.01
C ARG A 424 -23.50 -14.17 -67.01
N HIS A 425 -22.54 -15.08 -67.23
CA HIS A 425 -21.22 -14.81 -67.85
C HIS A 425 -20.23 -13.90 -67.08
N HIS A 426 -18.90 -14.05 -67.17
CA HIS A 426 -18.02 -14.91 -67.96
C HIS A 426 -16.59 -14.88 -67.35
N ASN A 427 -15.82 -15.94 -67.62
CA ASN A 427 -14.40 -15.98 -68.00
C ASN A 427 -13.36 -15.24 -67.14
N ARG A 428 -12.17 -15.75 -66.84
CA ARG A 428 -11.30 -16.88 -67.25
C ARG A 428 -9.90 -16.25 -67.20
N ASN A 429 -8.93 -16.98 -66.66
CA ASN A 429 -7.51 -17.02 -67.09
C ASN A 429 -6.73 -15.69 -67.17
N SER A 430 -5.43 -15.60 -66.94
CA SER A 430 -4.32 -16.49 -66.64
C SER A 430 -3.12 -15.52 -66.73
N SER A 431 -2.14 -15.51 -65.84
CA SER A 431 -0.84 -16.15 -66.07
C SER A 431 0.26 -15.23 -65.51
N GLN A 432 1.05 -15.79 -64.61
CA GLN A 432 2.52 -15.75 -64.56
C GLN A 432 3.27 -14.43 -64.89
N HIS A 433 4.02 -13.91 -63.92
CA HIS A 433 5.50 -14.02 -63.91
C HIS A 433 6.04 -13.53 -62.55
N LYS A 434 6.57 -14.46 -61.75
CA LYS A 434 8.01 -14.71 -61.51
C LYS A 434 8.78 -13.52 -60.90
N GLN A 435 8.83 -13.55 -59.58
CA GLN A 435 9.90 -13.02 -58.75
C GLN A 435 11.20 -13.85 -58.97
N HIS A 436 12.33 -13.16 -59.06
CA HIS A 436 13.58 -13.70 -58.55
C HIS A 436 14.43 -12.61 -57.89
N ASN A 437 15.11 -13.05 -56.85
CA ASN A 437 15.72 -12.31 -55.74
C ASN A 437 17.28 -12.28 -55.96
N PRO A 438 18.15 -12.10 -54.96
CA PRO A 438 19.01 -10.92 -54.76
C PRO A 438 20.53 -11.21 -54.83
N HIS A 439 21.38 -10.18 -54.73
CA HIS A 439 22.75 -10.22 -54.15
C HIS A 439 23.25 -8.78 -53.89
N GLN A 440 23.53 -8.36 -52.65
CA GLN A 440 24.83 -8.36 -51.94
C GLN A 440 26.05 -7.83 -52.74
N ALA A 441 26.58 -6.65 -52.37
CA ALA A 441 27.81 -6.48 -51.55
C ALA A 441 28.64 -5.19 -51.83
N LYS A 442 28.84 -4.40 -50.76
CA LYS A 442 30.09 -3.78 -50.23
C LYS A 442 30.83 -2.59 -50.91
N LYS A 443 31.29 -1.71 -49.98
CA LYS A 443 32.46 -0.79 -49.92
C LYS A 443 32.34 0.55 -50.69
N ALA A 444 33.01 1.65 -50.32
CA ALA A 444 33.62 2.24 -49.11
C ALA A 444 34.30 3.55 -49.57
N SER A 445 34.14 4.67 -48.85
CA SER A 445 35.01 5.87 -48.81
C SER A 445 34.25 6.95 -47.99
N SER A 446 34.70 7.54 -46.88
CA SER A 446 35.92 8.28 -46.51
C SER A 446 36.18 9.53 -47.34
N ASP A 447 35.89 10.70 -46.74
CA ASP A 447 36.44 12.06 -46.91
C ASP A 447 35.63 12.92 -45.91
N GLY A 448 36.12 13.89 -45.14
CA GLY A 448 37.41 14.55 -44.94
C GLY A 448 37.21 15.58 -43.84
#